data_AF-A0A679JHS3-F1
#
_entry.id   AF-A0A679JHS3-F1
#
_cell.length_a   1.000
_cell.length_b   1.000
_cell.length_c   1.000
_cell.angle_alpha   90.00
_cell.angle_beta   90.00
_cell.angle_gamma   90.00
#
_symmetry.space_group_name_H-M   'P 1'
#
loop_
_entity.id
_entity.type
_entity.pdbx_description
1 polymer ?
#
loop_
_entity_poly.entity_id
_entity_poly.type
_entity_poly.pdbx_seq_one_letter_code
_entity_poly.pdbx_strand_id
1 'polypeptide(L)' 'MQTPPPADRPDVAALARAAALNLGADRLAAVEPILSAWIAAANELSRKMSDPAHQALMPVTVFVHAHEQPEDAA' A
#
# COMPACT_ATOMS: atom_id res chain seq x y z
N MET A 1 -4.30 -22.12 21.97
CA MET A 1 -3.93 -22.04 20.55
C MET A 1 -5.16 -21.56 19.79
N GLN A 2 -5.26 -20.27 19.44
CA GLN A 2 -6.38 -19.76 18.63
C GLN A 2 -6.02 -19.96 17.16
N THR A 3 -6.89 -20.66 16.42
CA THR A 3 -6.79 -20.83 14.97
C THR A 3 -6.88 -19.46 14.30
N PRO A 4 -5.95 -19.09 13.41
CA PRO A 4 -6.04 -17.81 12.72
C PRO A 4 -7.33 -17.76 11.89
N PRO A 5 -8.03 -16.61 11.88
CA PRO A 5 -9.21 -16.46 11.05
C PRO A 5 -8.86 -16.73 9.57
N PRO A 6 -9.82 -17.19 8.76
CA PRO A 6 -9.61 -17.37 7.33
C PRO A 6 -9.04 -16.08 6.73
N ALA A 7 -7.99 -16.22 5.91
CA ALA A 7 -7.18 -15.11 5.38
C ALA A 7 -7.97 -14.07 4.54
N ASP A 8 -9.26 -14.33 4.29
CA ASP A 8 -10.12 -13.54 3.42
C ASP A 8 -10.82 -12.37 4.11
N ARG A 9 -10.80 -12.26 5.45
CA ARG A 9 -11.46 -11.15 6.16
C ARG A 9 -10.52 -10.46 7.15
N PRO A 10 -10.30 -9.14 7.05
CA PRO A 10 -9.44 -8.42 7.98
C PRO A 10 -10.04 -8.39 9.39
N ASP A 11 -9.22 -8.70 10.39
CA ASP A 11 -9.57 -8.47 11.79
C ASP A 11 -9.43 -6.98 12.11
N VAL A 12 -10.50 -6.22 11.85
CA VAL A 12 -10.56 -4.77 12.06
C VAL A 12 -10.36 -4.41 13.54
N ALA A 13 -10.80 -5.26 14.47
CA ALA A 13 -10.63 -5.01 15.90
C ALA A 13 -9.16 -5.16 16.32
N ALA A 14 -8.46 -6.17 15.80
CA ALA A 14 -7.01 -6.30 16.00
C ALA A 14 -6.24 -5.13 15.39
N LEU A 15 -6.60 -4.69 14.18
CA LEU A 15 -5.99 -3.55 13.51
C LEU A 15 -6.22 -2.24 14.29
N ALA A 16 -7.44 -2.02 14.80
CA ALA A 16 -7.74 -0.86 15.63
C ALA A 16 -6.91 -0.85 16.92
N ARG A 17 -6.77 -2.01 17.59
CA ARG A 17 -5.88 -2.14 18.76
C ARG A 17 -4.41 -1.87 18.42
N ALA A 18 -3.92 -2.41 17.30
CA ALA A 18 -2.55 -2.19 16.84
C ALA A 18 -2.27 -0.72 16.51
N ALA A 19 -3.27 -0.01 15.99
CA ALA A 19 -3.21 1.42 15.72
C ALA A 19 -3.52 2.31 16.94
N ALA A 20 -3.72 1.73 18.12
CA ALA A 20 -4.16 2.43 19.33
C ALA A 20 -5.43 3.29 19.14
N LEU A 21 -6.34 2.84 18.26
CA LEU A 21 -7.62 3.50 18.00
C LEU A 21 -8.73 2.87 18.85
N ASN A 22 -9.38 3.70 19.66
CA ASN A 22 -10.57 3.28 20.41
C ASN A 22 -11.83 3.47 19.55
N LEU A 23 -12.15 2.47 18.73
CA LEU A 23 -13.32 2.48 17.85
C LEU A 23 -14.50 1.75 18.48
N GLY A 24 -15.66 2.41 18.52
CA GLY A 24 -16.92 1.77 18.85
C GLY A 24 -17.38 0.78 17.78
N ALA A 25 -18.33 -0.10 18.12
CA ALA A 25 -18.83 -1.18 17.26
C ALA A 25 -19.29 -0.68 15.88
N ASP A 26 -20.01 0.45 15.83
CA ASP A 26 -20.51 1.03 14.57
C ASP A 26 -19.36 1.42 13.62
N ARG A 27 -18.26 1.95 14.17
CA ARG A 27 -17.08 2.32 13.38
C ARG A 27 -16.31 1.10 12.92
N LEU A 28 -16.20 0.07 13.75
CA LEU A 28 -15.59 -1.20 13.36
C LEU A 28 -16.36 -1.83 12.19
N ALA A 29 -17.70 -1.85 12.26
CA ALA A 29 -18.55 -2.35 11.19
C ALA A 29 -18.46 -1.51 9.91
N ALA A 30 -18.31 -0.19 10.02
CA ALA A 30 -18.16 0.69 8.86
C ALA A 30 -16.80 0.53 8.14
N VAL A 31 -15.73 0.24 8.88
CA VAL A 31 -14.36 0.12 8.34
C VAL A 31 -14.12 -1.23 7.65
N GLU A 32 -14.79 -2.27 8.12
CA GLU A 32 -14.61 -3.64 7.64
C GLU A 32 -14.80 -3.85 6.13
N PRO A 33 -15.88 -3.38 5.48
CA PRO A 33 -16.02 -3.51 4.03
C PRO A 33 -14.96 -2.72 3.25
N ILE A 34 -14.50 -1.58 3.79
CA ILE A 34 -13.46 -0.75 3.17
C ILE A 34 -12.13 -1.50 3.14
N LEU A 35 -11.70 -2.02 4.30
CA LEU A 35 -10.45 -2.77 4.40
C LEU A 35 -10.50 -4.06 3.59
N SER A 36 -11.64 -4.74 3.55
CA SER A 36 -11.82 -5.95 2.73
C SER A 36 -11.58 -5.67 1.24
N ALA A 37 -12.08 -4.55 0.73
CA ALA A 37 -11.84 -4.15 -0.67
C ALA A 37 -10.39 -3.69 -0.89
N TRP A 38 -9.84 -2.90 0.02
CA TRP A 38 -8.51 -2.29 -0.15
C TRP A 38 -7.37 -3.30 -0.04
N ILE A 39 -7.44 -4.24 0.91
CA ILE A 39 -6.37 -5.23 1.11
C ILE A 39 -6.24 -6.12 -0.12
N ALA A 40 -7.35 -6.58 -0.70
CA ALA A 40 -7.34 -7.38 -1.92
C ALA A 40 -6.69 -6.61 -3.10
N ALA A 41 -7.09 -5.36 -3.31
CA ALA A 41 -6.53 -4.51 -4.36
C ALA A 41 -5.03 -4.20 -4.15
N ALA A 42 -4.62 -3.90 -2.92
CA ALA A 42 -3.24 -3.62 -2.57
C ALA A 42 -2.33 -4.86 -2.76
N ASN A 43 -2.83 -6.05 -2.42
CA ASN A 43 -2.11 -7.30 -2.64
C ASN A 43 -1.95 -7.59 -4.13
N GLU A 44 -2.99 -7.35 -4.94
CA GLU A 44 -2.88 -7.49 -6.40
C GLU A 44 -1.87 -6.53 -7.01
N LEU A 45 -1.87 -5.27 -6.58
CA LEU A 45 -0.86 -4.31 -7.01
C LEU A 45 0.54 -4.75 -6.58
N SER A 46 0.70 -5.22 -5.35
CA SER A 46 1.99 -5.69 -4.84
C SER A 46 2.52 -6.87 -5.66
N ARG A 47 1.66 -7.81 -6.05
CA ARG A 47 2.02 -8.91 -6.96
C ARG A 47 2.51 -8.39 -8.31
N LYS A 48 1.78 -7.46 -8.93
CA LYS A 48 2.17 -6.86 -10.22
C LYS A 48 3.53 -6.17 -10.12
N MET A 49 3.74 -5.34 -9.10
CA MET A 49 4.99 -4.61 -8.92
C MET A 49 6.17 -5.53 -8.51
N SER A 50 5.88 -6.66 -7.89
CA SER A 50 6.90 -7.66 -7.52
C SER A 50 7.28 -8.59 -8.68
N ASP A 51 6.53 -8.57 -9.79
CA ASP A 51 6.86 -9.34 -10.98
C ASP A 51 8.14 -8.79 -11.62
N PRO A 52 9.18 -9.62 -11.85
CA PRO A 52 10.41 -9.19 -12.51
C PRO A 52 10.18 -8.51 -13.86
N ALA A 53 9.14 -8.90 -14.60
CA ALA A 53 8.79 -8.27 -15.87
C ALA A 53 8.41 -6.79 -15.73
N HIS A 54 7.79 -6.41 -14.60
CA HIS A 54 7.44 -5.03 -14.31
C HIS A 54 8.57 -4.25 -13.62
N GLN A 55 9.51 -4.94 -12.97
CA GLN A 55 10.69 -4.29 -12.35
C GLN A 55 11.73 -3.82 -13.37
N ALA A 56 11.82 -4.48 -14.52
CA ALA A 56 12.73 -4.10 -15.60
C ALA A 56 12.18 -2.99 -16.53
N LEU A 57 10.96 -2.51 -16.28
CA LEU A 57 10.36 -1.44 -17.07
C LEU A 57 11.05 -0.10 -16.78
N MET A 58 11.68 0.47 -17.81
CA MET A 58 12.18 1.84 -17.78
C MET A 58 11.07 2.81 -18.23
N PRO A 59 10.95 4.00 -17.61
CA PRO A 59 10.04 5.04 -18.09
C PRO A 59 10.32 5.38 -19.57
N VAL A 60 9.25 5.56 -20.36
CA VAL A 60 9.39 5.95 -21.78
C VAL A 60 9.99 7.35 -21.95
N THR A 61 9.85 8.19 -20.93
CA THR A 61 10.41 9.54 -20.88
C THR A 61 11.20 9.70 -19.58
N VAL A 62 12.50 9.97 -19.70
CA VAL A 62 13.35 10.38 -18.58
C VAL A 62 13.41 11.90 -18.59
N PHE A 63 12.83 12.56 -17.59
CA PHE A 63 13.07 13.98 -17.37
C PHE A 63 14.44 14.15 -16.72
N VAL A 64 15.46 14.40 -17.54
CA VAL A 64 16.74 14.92 -17.03
C VAL A 64 16.49 16.36 -16.57
N HIS A 65 16.48 16.59 -15.25
CA HIS A 65 16.62 17.94 -14.74
C HIS A 65 17.95 18.49 -15.27
N ALA A 66 17.89 19.52 -16.11
CA ALA A 66 19.07 20.30 -16.42
C ALA A 66 19.51 20.97 -15.11
N HIS A 67 20.58 20.47 -14.49
CA HIS A 67 21.31 21.30 -13.55
C HIS A 67 21.89 22.45 -14.37
N GLU A 68 21.56 23.70 -14.00
CA GLU A 68 22.22 24.87 -14.56
C GLU A 68 23.73 24.66 -14.42
N GLN A 69 24.45 24.73 -15.55
CA GLN A 69 25.91 24.76 -15.50
C GLN A 69 26.30 26.05 -14.76
N PRO A 70 27.19 26.00 -13.76
CA PRO A 70 27.69 27.23 -13.16
C PRO A 70 28.32 28.09 -14.25
N GLU A 71 27.84 29.34 -14.36
CA GLU A 71 28.46 30.40 -15.17
C GLU A 71 29.85 30.69 -14.61
N ASP A 72 30.85 29.87 -14.94
CA ASP A 72 32.26 30.25 -14.85
C ASP A 72 33.12 29.23 -15.60
N ALA A 73 33.35 29.50 -16.88
CA ALA A 73 34.52 29.03 -17.60
C ALA A 73 34.88 30.05 -18.70
N ALA A 74 35.52 31.14 -18.25
CA ALA A 74 36.46 32.04 -18.94
C ALA A 74 36.05 32.69 -20.27
#